data_AF-A0A3A8AHS7-F1
#
_entry.id   AF-A0A3A8AHS7-F1
#
_cell.length_a   1.000
_cell.length_b   1.000
_cell.length_c   1.000
_cell.angle_alpha   90.00
_cell.angle_beta   90.00
_cell.angle_gamma   90.00
#
_symmetry.space_group_name_H-M   'P 1'
#
loop_
_entity.id
_entity.type
_entity.pdbx_description
1 polymer ?
#
loop_
_entity_poly.entity_id
_entity_poly.type
_entity_poly.pdbx_seq_one_letter_code
_entity_poly.pdbx_strand_id
1 'polypeptide(L)'
;MLNSDPIFLKQLAAVDASADLKMEAVADYLRTAADKTRWAADGLVLEESFDDLDATLKRHHTLQRDEVEDTEKALAPEERGRSLYRRCTYLQLPLDGQPLPTHFIPGAFNDLADKLVVGWHPSYEVLFGEAAE
;
A
#
# COMPACT_ATOMS: atom_id res chain seq x y z
N MET A 1 -7.13 25.16 -5.62
CA MET A 1 -7.40 24.10 -6.60
C MET A 1 -6.11 23.33 -6.79
N LEU A 2 -5.97 22.20 -6.09
CA LEU A 2 -4.90 21.21 -6.28
C LEU A 2 -5.63 19.88 -6.16
N ASN A 3 -5.84 19.25 -7.32
CA ASN A 3 -5.17 18.03 -7.74
C ASN A 3 -6.03 16.83 -7.35
N SER A 4 -6.36 16.01 -8.34
CA SER A 4 -7.07 14.76 -8.13
C SER A 4 -6.42 13.97 -7.00
N ASP A 5 -7.24 13.39 -6.12
CA ASP A 5 -6.75 12.55 -5.03
C ASP A 5 -5.72 11.52 -5.53
N PRO A 6 -4.66 11.22 -4.75
CA PRO A 6 -3.74 10.13 -5.03
C PRO A 6 -4.51 8.83 -5.31
N ILE A 7 -3.97 7.99 -6.20
CA ILE A 7 -4.61 6.73 -6.58
C ILE A 7 -4.82 5.85 -5.35
N PHE A 8 -3.84 5.75 -4.43
CA PHE A 8 -4.02 4.92 -3.22
C PHE A 8 -5.23 5.39 -2.38
N LEU A 9 -5.47 6.69 -2.31
CA LEU A 9 -6.59 7.26 -1.54
C LEU A 9 -7.93 6.97 -2.23
N LYS A 10 -7.97 7.01 -3.57
CA LYS A 10 -9.13 6.58 -4.36
C LYS A 10 -9.39 5.08 -4.19
N GLN A 11 -8.35 4.25 -4.16
CA GLN A 11 -8.49 2.82 -3.88
C GLN A 11 -9.07 2.57 -2.49
N LEU A 12 -8.61 3.30 -1.46
CA LEU A 12 -9.17 3.21 -0.11
C LEU A 12 -10.65 3.63 -0.07
N ALA A 13 -11.03 4.66 -0.83
CA ALA A 13 -12.43 5.04 -0.96
C ALA A 13 -13.28 3.95 -1.62
N ALA A 14 -12.77 3.27 -2.65
CA ALA A 14 -13.47 2.18 -3.34
C ALA A 14 -13.61 0.89 -2.52
N VAL A 15 -12.94 0.79 -1.37
CA VAL A 15 -13.16 -0.27 -0.40
C VAL A 15 -13.89 0.25 0.85
N ASP A 16 -14.62 1.37 0.77
CA ASP A 16 -15.27 2.08 1.89
C ASP A 16 -14.39 2.19 3.16
N ALA A 17 -13.11 2.52 3.00
CA ALA A 17 -12.26 2.83 4.15
C ALA A 17 -12.84 4.02 4.94
N SER A 18 -12.80 3.92 6.28
CA SER A 18 -13.26 5.00 7.15
C SER A 18 -12.43 6.27 6.94
N ALA A 19 -12.98 7.41 7.34
CA ALA A 19 -12.25 8.68 7.30
C ALA A 19 -10.95 8.61 8.11
N ASP A 20 -10.99 8.00 9.30
CA ASP A 20 -9.82 7.84 10.16
C ASP A 20 -8.74 6.99 9.50
N LEU A 21 -9.12 5.84 8.90
CA LEU A 21 -8.18 4.97 8.20
C LEU A 21 -7.52 5.69 7.02
N LYS A 22 -8.28 6.50 6.28
CA LYS A 22 -7.75 7.31 5.18
C LYS A 22 -6.81 8.41 5.67
N MET A 23 -7.14 9.07 6.77
CA MET A 23 -6.26 10.09 7.36
C MET A 23 -4.94 9.50 7.85
N GLU A 24 -4.99 8.34 8.51
CA GLU A 24 -3.79 7.60 8.92
C GLU A 24 -2.96 7.16 7.71
N ALA A 25 -3.59 6.60 6.67
CA ALA A 25 -2.93 6.20 5.43
C ALA A 25 -2.19 7.37 4.75
N VAL A 26 -2.79 8.56 4.72
CA VAL A 26 -2.15 9.79 4.19
C VAL A 26 -0.94 10.18 5.04
N ALA A 27 -1.06 10.14 6.38
CA ALA A 27 0.05 10.46 7.26
C ALA A 27 1.21 9.47 7.07
N ASP A 28 0.93 8.18 7.00
CA ASP A 28 1.93 7.14 6.80
C ASP A 28 2.63 7.25 5.44
N TYR A 29 1.85 7.50 4.38
CA TYR A 29 2.37 7.73 3.03
C TYR A 29 3.36 8.90 3.00
N LEU A 30 2.95 10.07 3.51
CA LEU A 30 3.79 11.28 3.50
C LEU A 30 5.06 11.11 4.34
N ARG A 31 4.95 10.49 5.52
CA ARG A 31 6.11 10.25 6.40
C ARG A 31 7.08 9.24 5.79
N THR A 32 6.57 8.20 5.14
CA THR A 32 7.39 7.20 4.44
C THR A 32 8.12 7.82 3.26
N ALA A 33 7.45 8.64 2.45
CA ALA A 33 8.08 9.35 1.34
C ALA A 33 9.20 10.29 1.81
N ALA A 34 8.98 11.00 2.93
CA ALA A 34 9.98 11.84 3.55
C ALA A 34 11.18 11.03 4.09
N ASP A 35 10.93 9.89 4.74
CA ASP A 35 12.00 9.00 5.22
C ASP A 35 12.81 8.38 4.07
N LYS A 36 12.16 7.85 3.01
CA LYS A 36 12.85 7.33 1.81
C LYS A 36 13.79 8.40 1.22
N THR A 37 13.30 9.62 1.04
CA THR A 37 14.08 10.74 0.50
C THR A 37 15.28 11.09 1.39
N ARG A 38 15.05 11.18 2.71
CA ARG A 38 16.10 11.53 3.67
C ARG A 38 17.17 10.44 3.76
N TRP A 39 16.79 9.17 3.85
CA TRP A 39 17.74 8.07 3.97
C TRP A 39 18.59 7.89 2.73
N ALA A 40 18.01 8.09 1.55
CA ALA A 40 18.76 8.09 0.30
C ALA A 40 19.76 9.27 0.24
N ALA A 41 19.32 10.49 0.60
CA ALA A 41 20.19 11.67 0.61
C ALA A 41 21.36 11.55 1.62
N ASP A 42 21.10 10.93 2.77
CA ASP A 42 22.11 10.70 3.82
C ASP A 42 23.01 9.48 3.53
N GLY A 43 22.73 8.71 2.45
CA GLY A 43 23.46 7.48 2.12
C GLY A 43 23.26 6.35 3.13
N LEU A 44 22.17 6.38 3.90
CA LEU A 44 21.86 5.40 4.95
C LEU A 44 21.23 4.13 4.38
N VAL A 45 20.52 4.24 3.27
CA VAL A 45 19.83 3.13 2.59
C VAL A 45 20.05 3.29 1.09
N LEU A 46 20.40 2.19 0.42
CA LEU A 46 20.58 2.15 -1.02
C LEU A 46 19.23 2.03 -1.73
N GLU A 47 19.15 2.54 -2.96
CA GLU A 47 17.94 2.41 -3.79
C GLU A 47 17.52 0.93 -3.96
N GLU A 48 18.50 0.05 -4.19
CA GLU A 48 18.30 -1.40 -4.30
C GLU A 48 17.62 -2.02 -3.05
N SER A 49 17.91 -1.50 -1.85
CA SER A 49 17.25 -1.96 -0.61
C SER A 49 15.75 -1.65 -0.62
N PHE A 50 15.34 -0.52 -1.22
CA PHE A 50 13.92 -0.20 -1.36
C PHE A 50 13.25 -1.05 -2.44
N ASP A 51 13.95 -1.36 -3.54
CA ASP A 51 13.43 -2.26 -4.58
C ASP A 51 13.17 -3.68 -4.02
N ASP A 52 14.10 -4.20 -3.23
CA ASP A 52 13.97 -5.50 -2.55
C ASP A 52 12.81 -5.52 -1.55
N LEU A 53 12.63 -4.42 -0.81
CA LEU A 53 11.48 -4.24 0.08
C LEU A 53 10.18 -4.24 -0.73
N ASP A 54 10.08 -3.42 -1.77
CA ASP A 54 8.88 -3.29 -2.60
C ASP A 54 8.51 -4.63 -3.25
N ALA A 55 9.48 -5.41 -3.72
CA ALA A 55 9.27 -6.77 -4.22
C ALA A 55 8.73 -7.72 -3.13
N THR A 56 9.24 -7.60 -1.90
CA THR A 56 8.77 -8.38 -0.75
C THR A 56 7.34 -8.00 -0.36
N LEU A 57 7.01 -6.72 -0.34
CA LEU A 57 5.67 -6.21 -0.06
C LEU A 57 4.67 -6.66 -1.13
N LYS A 58 5.02 -6.57 -2.41
CA LYS A 58 4.19 -7.08 -3.52
C LYS A 58 3.91 -8.57 -3.40
N ARG A 59 4.92 -9.38 -3.05
CA ARG A 59 4.75 -10.82 -2.82
C ARG A 59 3.82 -11.09 -1.65
N HIS A 60 3.99 -10.38 -0.53
CA HIS A 60 3.12 -10.51 0.64
C HIS A 60 1.67 -10.14 0.31
N HIS A 61 1.47 -9.01 -0.36
CA HIS A 61 0.15 -8.56 -0.83
C HIS A 61 -0.54 -9.62 -1.68
N THR A 62 0.16 -10.19 -2.67
CA THR A 62 -0.38 -11.23 -3.55
C THR A 62 -0.86 -12.44 -2.75
N LEU A 63 -0.06 -12.91 -1.79
CA LEU A 63 -0.42 -14.04 -0.93
C LEU A 63 -1.65 -13.75 -0.07
N GLN A 64 -1.69 -12.56 0.56
CA GLN A 64 -2.84 -12.16 1.38
C GLN A 64 -4.10 -11.96 0.54
N ARG A 65 -3.97 -11.41 -0.66
CA ARG A 65 -5.08 -11.26 -1.60
C ARG A 65 -5.64 -12.63 -1.95
N ASP A 66 -4.79 -13.56 -2.38
CA ASP A 66 -5.24 -14.91 -2.78
C ASP A 66 -5.93 -15.63 -1.62
N GLU A 67 -5.42 -15.50 -0.39
CA GLU A 67 -6.07 -16.05 0.81
C GLU A 67 -7.44 -15.41 1.09
N VAL A 68 -7.56 -14.08 0.97
CA VAL A 68 -8.84 -13.36 1.12
C VAL A 68 -9.83 -13.72 0.01
N GLU A 69 -9.37 -13.87 -1.24
CA GLU A 69 -10.17 -14.40 -2.35
C GLU A 69 -10.64 -15.82 -2.06
N ASP A 70 -9.82 -16.67 -1.42
CA ASP A 70 -10.19 -18.05 -1.16
C ASP A 70 -11.14 -18.24 0.02
N THR A 71 -10.92 -17.48 1.09
CA THR A 71 -11.58 -17.68 2.39
C THR A 71 -12.78 -16.75 2.62
N GLU A 72 -12.83 -15.59 1.95
CA GLU A 72 -13.84 -14.55 2.20
C GLU A 72 -14.78 -14.34 1.01
N LYS A 73 -14.99 -15.36 0.15
CA LYS A 73 -15.81 -15.29 -1.09
C LYS A 73 -17.23 -14.77 -0.90
N ALA A 74 -17.78 -14.91 0.30
CA ALA A 74 -19.15 -14.50 0.61
C ALA A 74 -19.27 -13.01 0.98
N LEU A 75 -18.16 -12.32 1.27
CA LEU A 75 -18.14 -10.90 1.59
C LEU A 75 -18.20 -10.04 0.33
N ALA A 76 -18.64 -8.79 0.47
CA ALA A 76 -18.61 -7.84 -0.63
C ALA A 76 -17.16 -7.52 -1.05
N PRO A 77 -16.89 -7.19 -2.33
CA PRO A 77 -15.55 -6.82 -2.80
C PRO A 77 -14.88 -5.73 -1.95
N GLU A 78 -15.65 -4.77 -1.46
CA GLU A 78 -15.19 -3.67 -0.61
C GLU A 78 -14.75 -4.18 0.77
N GLU A 79 -15.50 -5.11 1.38
CA GLU A 79 -15.14 -5.75 2.65
C GLU A 79 -13.85 -6.55 2.53
N ARG A 80 -13.72 -7.31 1.45
CA ARG A 80 -12.53 -8.12 1.13
C ARG A 80 -11.32 -7.22 0.93
N GLY A 81 -11.49 -6.10 0.24
CA GLY A 81 -10.43 -5.10 0.08
C GLY A 81 -9.99 -4.44 1.39
N ARG A 82 -10.92 -4.15 2.32
CA ARG A 82 -10.56 -3.68 3.68
C ARG A 82 -9.82 -4.75 4.48
N SER A 83 -10.23 -6.02 4.37
CA SER A 83 -9.54 -7.14 5.01
C SER A 83 -8.09 -7.22 4.52
N LEU A 84 -7.90 -7.21 3.20
CA LEU A 84 -6.59 -7.22 2.55
C LEU A 84 -5.70 -6.03 2.99
N TYR A 85 -6.24 -4.81 2.98
CA TYR A 85 -5.50 -3.62 3.42
C TYR A 85 -4.98 -3.79 4.84
N ARG A 86 -5.84 -4.17 5.79
CA ARG A 86 -5.46 -4.36 7.20
C ARG A 86 -4.38 -5.42 7.36
N ARG A 87 -4.53 -6.58 6.70
CA ARG A 87 -3.53 -7.67 6.74
C ARG A 87 -2.16 -7.18 6.29
N CYS A 88 -2.11 -6.40 5.21
CA CYS A 88 -0.87 -5.82 4.69
C CYS A 88 -0.29 -4.76 5.64
N THR A 89 -1.10 -3.85 6.18
CA THR A 89 -0.59 -2.76 7.05
C THR A 89 -0.15 -3.23 8.43
N TYR A 90 -0.58 -4.42 8.88
CA TYR A 90 -0.07 -5.03 10.12
C TYR A 90 1.29 -5.72 9.96
N LEU A 91 1.80 -5.85 8.74
CA LEU A 91 3.10 -6.46 8.48
C LEU A 91 4.22 -5.65 9.12
N GLN A 92 5.11 -6.33 9.84
CA GLN A 92 6.35 -5.76 10.34
C GLN A 92 7.52 -6.45 9.65
N LEU A 93 8.30 -5.66 8.92
CA LEU A 93 9.51 -6.12 8.26
C LEU A 93 10.66 -5.16 8.58
N PRO A 94 11.86 -5.67 8.90
CA PRO A 94 13.04 -4.83 8.95
C PRO A 94 13.50 -4.47 7.53
N LEU A 95 14.25 -3.37 7.42
CA LEU A 95 15.00 -2.98 6.21
C LEU A 95 16.49 -3.08 6.52
N ASP A 96 17.24 -3.88 5.76
CA ASP A 96 18.67 -4.14 6.00
C ASP A 96 18.97 -4.58 7.45
N GLY A 97 18.05 -5.35 8.03
CA GLY A 97 18.11 -5.82 9.42
C GLY A 97 17.80 -4.76 10.47
N GLN A 98 17.50 -3.52 10.09
CA GLN A 98 17.11 -2.44 10.99
C GLN A 98 15.58 -2.39 11.17
N PRO A 99 15.10 -2.15 12.40
CA PRO A 99 13.68 -1.93 12.63
C PRO A 99 13.22 -0.64 11.96
N LEU A 100 12.06 -0.69 11.31
CA LEU A 100 11.44 0.47 10.70
C LEU A 100 10.47 1.16 11.67
N PRO A 101 10.27 2.48 11.54
CA PRO A 101 9.14 3.15 12.17
C PRO A 101 7.80 2.50 11.78
N THR A 102 6.82 2.54 12.68
CA THR A 102 5.53 1.84 12.50
C THR A 102 4.74 2.31 11.28
N HIS A 103 4.96 3.54 10.82
CA HIS A 103 4.30 4.11 9.64
C HIS A 103 4.89 3.64 8.31
N PHE A 104 6.10 3.07 8.33
CA PHE A 104 6.87 2.87 7.11
C PHE A 104 6.26 1.80 6.21
N ILE A 105 5.93 0.63 6.75
CA ILE A 105 5.34 -0.47 5.97
C ILE A 105 3.95 -0.09 5.43
N PRO A 106 3.02 0.49 6.22
CA PRO A 106 1.75 1.01 5.69
C PRO A 106 1.96 2.05 4.60
N GLY A 107 2.87 3.01 4.80
CA GLY A 107 3.14 4.04 3.80
C GLY A 107 3.79 3.51 2.53
N ALA A 108 4.63 2.46 2.63
CA ALA A 108 5.21 1.78 1.47
C ALA A 108 4.15 1.01 0.67
N PHE A 109 3.20 0.36 1.34
CA PHE A 109 2.05 -0.23 0.66
C PHE A 109 1.19 0.83 -0.04
N ASN A 110 0.99 2.00 0.57
CA ASN A 110 0.28 3.11 -0.06
C ASN A 110 1.02 3.65 -1.28
N ASP A 111 2.35 3.76 -1.23
CA ASP A 111 3.19 4.12 -2.37
C ASP A 111 3.06 3.10 -3.53
N LEU A 112 3.08 1.79 -3.23
CA LEU A 112 2.86 0.75 -4.24
C LEU A 112 1.44 0.78 -4.83
N ALA A 113 0.42 1.07 -4.01
CA ALA A 113 -0.95 1.20 -4.46
C ALA A 113 -1.16 2.47 -5.31
N ASP A 114 -0.44 3.55 -5.00
CA ASP A 114 -0.48 4.79 -5.78
C ASP A 114 0.09 4.58 -7.19
N LYS A 115 1.12 3.74 -7.29
CA LYS A 115 1.76 3.31 -8.54
C LYS A 115 1.02 2.17 -9.26
N LEU A 116 -0.14 1.73 -8.75
CA LEU A 116 -0.90 0.56 -9.25
C LEU A 116 -0.08 -0.75 -9.32
N VAL A 117 0.97 -0.89 -8.52
CA VAL A 117 1.75 -2.13 -8.41
C VAL A 117 1.00 -3.17 -7.58
N VAL A 118 0.21 -2.69 -6.62
CA VAL A 118 -0.74 -3.48 -5.81
C VAL A 118 -2.09 -2.76 -5.78
N GLY A 119 -3.13 -3.46 -5.34
CA GLY A 119 -4.42 -2.83 -5.11
C GLY A 119 -5.33 -3.52 -4.12
N TRP A 120 -6.30 -2.77 -3.60
CA TRP A 120 -7.15 -3.20 -2.49
C TRP A 120 -8.43 -3.85 -2.97
N HIS A 121 -9.08 -3.27 -3.98
CA HIS A 121 -10.29 -3.86 -4.57
C HIS A 121 -9.90 -4.99 -5.54
N PRO A 122 -10.64 -6.11 -5.61
CA PRO A 122 -10.34 -7.22 -6.55
C PRO A 122 -10.24 -6.76 -8.02
N SER A 123 -11.01 -5.74 -8.38
CA SER A 123 -11.02 -5.12 -9.72
C SER A 123 -10.24 -3.81 -9.81
N TYR A 124 -9.24 -3.56 -8.95
CA TYR A 124 -8.54 -2.25 -8.91
C TYR A 124 -7.93 -1.83 -10.26
N GLU A 125 -7.41 -2.78 -11.05
CA GLU A 125 -6.85 -2.51 -12.38
C GLU A 125 -7.90 -1.97 -13.35
N VAL A 126 -9.14 -2.47 -13.27
CA VAL A 126 -10.27 -1.97 -14.09
C VAL A 126 -10.78 -0.63 -13.56
N LEU A 127 -10.77 -0.44 -12.24
CA LEU A 127 -11.29 0.77 -11.61
C LEU A 127 -10.35 1.98 -11.75
N PHE A 128 -9.04 1.73 -11.83
CA PHE A 128 -8.02 2.77 -11.71
C PHE A 128 -6.91 2.72 -12.76
N GLY A 129 -6.81 1.63 -13.53
CA GLY A 129 -5.88 1.54 -14.66
C GLY A 129 -6.30 2.48 -15.78
N GLU A 130 -5.32 2.91 -16.59
CA GLU A 130 -5.61 3.61 -17.83
C GLU A 130 -6.25 2.63 -18.82
N ALA A 131 -7.31 3.08 -19.52
CA ALA A 131 -7.85 2.29 -20.62
C ALA A 131 -6.72 2.10 -21.65
N ALA A 132 -6.34 0.85 -21.91
CA ALA A 132 -5.38 0.53 -22.95
C ALA A 132 -5.92 1.08 -24.28
N GLU A 133 -5.28 2.13 -24.79
CA GLU A 133 -5.56 2.73 -26.10
C GLU A 133 -4.94 1.91 -27.23
#